data_AF-F3GLP5-F1
#
_entry.id   AF-F3GLP5-F1
#
_cell.length_a   1.000
_cell.length_b   1.000
_cell.length_c   1.000
_cell.angle_alpha   90.00
_cell.angle_beta   90.00
_cell.angle_gamma   90.00
#
_symmetry.space_group_name_H-M   'P 1'
#
loop_
_entity.id
_entity.type
_entity.pdbx_description
1 polymer ?
#
loop_
_entity_poly.entity_id
_entity_poly.type
_entity_poly.pdbx_seq_one_letter_code
_entity_poly.pdbx_strand_id
1 'polypeptide(L)' 'MSRVSLRLWDPLVRLFHVSIAGVFVANYFFNEAGGDWHIWLGYYAVAWLAVRVVWGFIGPRSARW' A
#
# COMPACT_ATOMS: atom_id res chain seq x y z
N MET A 1 22.24 -14.21 -23.35
CA MET A 1 20.89 -13.58 -23.38
C MET A 1 20.85 -12.52 -22.30
N SER A 2 20.81 -11.23 -22.66
CA SER A 2 20.53 -10.17 -21.70
C SER A 2 19.07 -10.32 -21.25
N ARG A 3 18.83 -10.58 -19.97
CA ARG A 3 17.47 -10.57 -19.43
C ARG A 3 16.99 -9.12 -19.42
N VAL A 4 16.13 -8.76 -20.37
CA VAL A 4 15.36 -7.52 -20.29
C VAL A 4 14.38 -7.68 -19.12
N SER A 5 14.64 -7.02 -18.00
CA SER A 5 13.74 -7.04 -16.85
C SER A 5 12.56 -6.11 -17.11
N LEU A 6 11.40 -6.68 -17.42
CA LEU A 6 10.14 -5.93 -17.45
C LEU A 6 9.76 -5.56 -16.02
N ARG A 7 9.81 -4.26 -15.70
CA ARG A 7 9.45 -3.74 -14.38
C ARG A 7 7.92 -3.62 -14.28
N LEU A 8 7.27 -4.76 -14.03
CA LEU A 8 5.80 -4.86 -13.94
C LEU A 8 5.22 -4.09 -12.74
N TRP A 9 5.92 -4.08 -11.61
CA TRP A 9 5.50 -3.34 -10.42
C TRP A 9 6.50 -2.24 -10.11
N ASP A 10 6.03 -1.01 -10.21
CA ASP A 10 6.82 0.14 -9.82
C ASP A 10 7.02 0.18 -8.29
N PRO A 11 8.07 0.86 -7.80
CA PRO A 11 8.39 0.90 -6.38
C PRO A 11 7.26 1.41 -5.49
N LEU A 12 6.44 2.36 -5.96
CA LEU A 12 5.37 2.92 -5.15
C LEU A 12 4.23 1.91 -4.98
N VAL A 13 3.88 1.17 -6.03
CA VAL A 13 2.88 0.08 -5.94
C VAL A 13 3.35 -1.02 -4.99
N ARG A 14 4.64 -1.39 -5.04
CA ARG A 14 5.23 -2.34 -4.08
C ARG A 14 5.12 -1.84 -2.65
N LEU A 15 5.49 -0.58 -2.43
CA LEU A 15 5.46 0.05 -1.11
C LEU A 15 4.04 0.11 -0.56
N PHE A 16 3.08 0.59 -1.36
CA PHE A 16 1.66 0.59 -1.00
C PHE A 16 1.19 -0.81 -0.58
N HIS A 17 1.51 -1.83 -1.36
CA HIS A 17 1.05 -3.19 -1.08
C HIS A 17 1.59 -3.72 0.25
N VAL A 18 2.90 -3.59 0.49
CA VAL A 18 3.50 -4.04 1.75
C VAL A 18 3.08 -3.17 2.93
N SER A 19 2.83 -1.88 2.73
CA SER A 19 2.31 -0.97 3.76
C SER A 19 0.90 -1.37 4.19
N ILE A 20 0.00 -1.66 3.25
CA ILE A 20 -1.36 -2.11 3.56
C ILE A 20 -1.34 -3.49 4.23
N ALA A 21 -0.54 -4.43 3.73
CA ALA A 21 -0.36 -5.72 4.41
C ALA A 21 0.15 -5.53 5.85
N GLY A 22 1.11 -4.61 6.05
CA GLY A 22 1.61 -4.22 7.36
C GLY A 22 0.53 -3.65 8.29
N VAL A 23 -0.40 -2.85 7.76
CA VAL A 23 -1.56 -2.36 8.54
C VAL A 23 -2.42 -3.50 9.06
N PHE A 24 -2.73 -4.49 8.22
CA PHE A 24 -3.53 -5.64 8.66
C PHE A 24 -2.81 -6.47 9.72
N VAL A 25 -1.52 -6.72 9.53
CA VAL A 25 -0.69 -7.43 10.50
C VAL A 25 -0.62 -6.63 11.81
N ALA A 26 -0.32 -5.34 11.76
CA ALA A 26 -0.26 -4.48 12.94
C ALA A 26 -1.61 -4.42 13.66
N ASN A 27 -2.71 -4.29 12.93
CA ASN A 27 -4.06 -4.27 13.51
C ASN A 27 -4.37 -5.60 14.20
N TYR A 28 -3.90 -6.74 13.68
CA TYR A 28 -4.10 -8.02 14.33
C TYR A 28 -3.34 -8.13 15.67
N PHE A 29 -2.10 -7.61 15.74
CA PHE A 29 -1.27 -7.74 16.93
C PHE A 29 -1.47 -6.66 17.99
N PHE A 30 -1.79 -5.43 17.60
CA PHE A 30 -1.83 -4.27 18.49
C PHE A 30 -3.24 -3.79 18.83
N ASN A 31 -4.25 -4.25 18.10
CA ASN A 31 -5.62 -3.83 18.38
C ASN A 31 -6.19 -4.63 19.56
N GLU A 32 -6.40 -3.94 20.68
CA GLU A 32 -7.12 -4.45 21.84
C GLU A 32 -8.57 -3.94 21.83
N ALA A 33 -9.48 -4.64 22.51
CA ALA A 33 -10.86 -4.20 22.61
C ALA A 33 -10.97 -2.84 23.31
N GLY A 34 -11.47 -1.82 22.60
CA GLY A 34 -11.53 -0.44 23.09
C GLY A 34 -10.26 0.38 22.88
N GLY A 35 -9.24 -0.16 22.21
CA GLY A 35 -8.02 0.56 21.86
C GLY A 35 -8.14 1.40 20.58
N ASP A 36 -7.43 2.53 20.53
CA ASP A 36 -7.48 3.47 19.40
C ASP A 36 -6.65 3.02 18.19
N TRP A 37 -5.86 1.95 18.31
CA TRP A 37 -4.94 1.50 17.26
C TRP A 37 -5.66 1.16 15.96
N HIS A 38 -6.85 0.55 16.02
CA HIS A 38 -7.66 0.29 14.82
C HIS A 38 -7.98 1.57 14.04
N ILE A 39 -8.31 2.65 14.75
CA ILE A 39 -8.71 3.93 14.15
C ILE A 39 -7.50 4.58 13.47
N TRP A 40 -6.37 4.69 14.18
CA TRP A 40 -5.16 5.30 13.63
C TRP A 40 -4.60 4.52 12.44
N LEU A 41 -4.59 3.19 12.52
CA LEU A 41 -4.20 2.32 11.41
C LEU A 41 -5.16 2.44 10.23
N GLY A 42 -6.46 2.64 10.49
CA GLY A 42 -7.46 2.95 9.48
C GLY A 42 -7.17 4.27 8.75
N TYR A 43 -6.89 5.35 9.47
CA TYR A 43 -6.52 6.63 8.85
C TYR A 43 -5.24 6.54 8.01
N TYR A 44 -4.23 5.81 8.50
CA TYR A 44 -3.03 5.53 7.73
C TYR A 44 -3.34 4.77 6.42
N ALA A 45 -4.19 3.74 6.49
CA ALA A 45 -4.61 2.98 5.31
C ALA A 45 -5.38 3.85 4.30
N VAL A 46 -6.27 4.72 4.77
CA VAL A 46 -7.00 5.66 3.91
C VAL A 46 -6.05 6.65 3.23
N ALA A 47 -5.06 7.17 3.95
CA ALA A 47 -4.06 8.06 3.37
C ALA A 47 -3.25 7.35 2.26
N TRP A 48 -2.82 6.11 2.49
CA TRP A 48 -2.15 5.30 1.47
C TRP A 48 -3.05 4.96 0.29
N LEU A 49 -4.34 4.71 0.54
CA LEU A 49 -5.31 4.48 -0.52
C LEU A 49 -5.45 5.72 -1.41
N ALA A 50 -5.50 6.92 -0.84
CA ALA A 50 -5.52 8.16 -1.62
C ALA A 50 -4.26 8.30 -2.50
N VAL A 51 -3.08 8.02 -1.95
CA VAL A 51 -1.82 7.99 -2.71
C VAL A 51 -1.90 6.97 -3.86
N ARG A 52 -2.40 5.77 -3.60
CA ARG A 52 -2.56 4.71 -4.60
C ARG A 52 -3.53 5.08 -5.70
N VAL A 53 -4.64 5.73 -5.35
CA VAL A 53 -5.64 6.21 -6.30
C VAL A 53 -5.01 7.24 -7.22
N VAL A 54 -4.41 8.29 -6.67
CA VAL A 54 -3.71 9.33 -7.47
C VAL A 54 -2.66 8.70 -8.38
N TRP A 55 -1.81 7.81 -7.84
CA TRP A 55 -0.78 7.12 -8.62
C TRP A 55 -1.34 6.19 -9.70
N GLY A 56 -2.52 5.60 -9.48
CA GLY A 56 -3.23 4.80 -10.47
C GLY A 56 -3.73 5.62 -11.67
N PHE A 57 -3.80 6.94 -11.56
CA PHE A 57 -4.17 7.83 -12.66
C PHE A 57 -2.96 8.48 -13.33
N ILE A 58 -2.02 9.02 -12.56
CA ILE A 58 -0.89 9.81 -13.09
C ILE A 58 0.43 9.03 -13.22
N GLY A 59 0.50 7.83 -12.65
CA GLY A 59 1.71 7.02 -12.60
C GLY A 59 2.10 6.38 -13.94
N PRO A 60 3.22 5.63 -13.96
CA PRO A 60 3.69 4.92 -15.13
C PRO A 60 2.67 3.89 -15.64
N ARG A 61 2.87 3.37 -16.86
CA ARG A 61 1.97 2.36 -17.47
C ARG A 61 1.68 1.19 -16.52
N SER A 62 2.71 0.74 -15.79
CA SER A 62 2.63 -0.34 -14.78
C SER A 62 1.77 -0.03 -13.55
N ALA A 63 1.51 1.25 -13.25
CA ALA A 63 0.66 1.65 -12.13
C ALA A 63 -0.81 1.79 -12.54
N ARG A 64 -1.05 2.04 -13.82
CA ARG A 64 -2.36 2.31 -14.43
C ARG A 64 -3.03 1.05 -15.00
N TRP A 65 -2.22 0.12 -15.55
CA TRP A 65 -2.68 -1.05 -16.31
C TRP A 65 -1.90 -2.31 -15.96
#